data_AF-A0A257GT24-F1
#
_entry.id   AF-A0A257GT24-F1
#
_cell.length_a   1.000
_cell.length_b   1.000
_cell.length_c   1.000
_cell.angle_alpha   90.00
_cell.angle_beta   90.00
_cell.angle_gamma   90.00
#
_symmetry.space_group_name_H-M   'P 1'
#
loop_
_entity.id
_entity.type
_entity.pdbx_description
1 polymer ?
#
loop_
_entity_poly.entity_id
_entity_poly.type
_entity_poly.pdbx_seq_one_letter_code
_entity_poly.pdbx_strand_id
1 'polypeptide(L)'
;ETSQICKSHLYVDSRQGVLEKGGEVVQAIAKGLIDSKHILADLGEMVANPAHFSRDDKKATTVFKSVGFAALDLIAVELILESMSSF
;
A
#
# COMPACT_ATOMS: atom_id res chain seq x y z
N GLU A 1 -3.76 -16.10 0.59
CA GLU A 1 -3.35 -14.67 0.66
C GLU A 1 -1.85 -14.50 0.82
N THR A 2 -1.22 -15.01 1.89
CA THR A 2 0.26 -14.97 2.07
C THR A 2 1.05 -15.52 0.87
N SER A 3 0.58 -16.57 0.21
CA SER A 3 1.24 -17.13 -0.99
C SER A 3 1.25 -16.19 -2.20
N GLN A 4 0.27 -15.28 -2.30
CA GLN A 4 0.24 -14.27 -3.36
C GLN A 4 1.18 -13.11 -3.02
N ILE A 5 1.23 -12.67 -1.76
CA ILE A 5 2.17 -11.67 -1.27
C ILE A 5 3.61 -12.03 -1.67
N CYS A 6 4.03 -13.27 -1.38
CA CYS A 6 5.40 -13.74 -1.63
C CYS A 6 5.80 -13.77 -3.12
N LYS A 7 4.82 -13.81 -4.04
CA LYS A 7 5.05 -13.91 -5.50
C LYS A 7 4.68 -12.64 -6.25
N SER A 8 4.39 -11.56 -5.53
CA SER A 8 3.91 -10.30 -6.09
C SER A 8 4.91 -9.18 -5.90
N HIS A 9 4.86 -8.19 -6.79
CA HIS A 9 5.36 -6.85 -6.50
C HIS A 9 4.43 -6.21 -5.48
N LEU A 10 4.89 -6.12 -4.24
CA LEU A 10 4.11 -5.64 -3.10
C LEU A 10 4.32 -4.15 -2.91
N TYR A 11 3.22 -3.41 -2.97
CA TYR A 11 3.12 -1.99 -2.62
C TYR A 11 2.15 -1.85 -1.46
N VAL A 12 2.28 -0.78 -0.67
CA VAL A 12 1.48 -0.60 0.54
C VAL A 12 0.96 0.83 0.70
N ASP A 13 -0.09 1.03 1.50
CA ASP A 13 -0.51 2.37 1.90
C ASP A 13 0.53 3.03 2.83
N SER A 14 0.97 2.32 3.86
CA SER A 14 1.99 2.73 4.82
C SER A 14 2.85 1.53 5.20
N ARG A 15 4.18 1.65 5.07
CA ARG A 15 5.11 0.59 5.50
C ARG A 15 4.90 0.23 6.96
N GLN A 16 4.88 1.25 7.83
CA GLN A 16 4.68 1.03 9.26
C GLN A 16 3.33 0.38 9.55
N GLY A 17 2.24 0.92 8.98
CA GLY A 17 0.89 0.40 9.20
C GLY A 17 0.77 -1.07 8.79
N VAL A 18 1.29 -1.45 7.62
CA VAL A 18 1.25 -2.83 7.13
C VAL A 18 2.14 -3.77 7.95
N LEU A 19 3.31 -3.32 8.39
CA LEU A 19 4.19 -4.13 9.25
C LEU A 19 3.61 -4.36 10.65
N GLU A 20 2.71 -3.50 11.11
CA GLU A 20 2.02 -3.66 12.41
C GLU A 20 0.69 -4.43 12.29
N LYS A 21 -0.09 -4.20 11.22
CA LYS A 21 -1.51 -4.62 11.13
C LYS A 21 -1.83 -5.47 9.90
N GLY A 22 -0.94 -5.52 8.90
CA GLY A 22 -1.12 -6.28 7.67
C GLY A 22 -0.92 -7.78 7.89
N GLY A 23 -1.93 -8.44 8.43
CA GLY A 23 -1.83 -9.82 8.93
C GLY A 23 -1.16 -10.81 7.97
N GLU A 24 -1.47 -10.76 6.67
CA GLU A 24 -0.86 -11.64 5.67
C GLU A 24 0.63 -11.35 5.42
N VAL A 25 1.05 -10.09 5.53
CA VAL A 25 2.46 -9.65 5.38
C VAL A 25 3.23 -9.99 6.65
N VAL A 26 2.68 -9.66 7.83
CA VAL A 26 3.27 -9.98 9.12
C VAL A 26 3.46 -11.49 9.27
N GLN A 27 2.46 -12.29 8.90
CA GLN A 27 2.58 -13.75 8.91
C GLN A 27 3.61 -14.27 7.90
N ALA A 28 3.74 -13.65 6.73
CA ALA A 28 4.74 -14.04 5.74
C ALA A 28 6.17 -13.81 6.23
N ILE A 29 6.41 -12.65 6.86
CA ILE A 29 7.69 -12.29 7.49
C ILE A 29 7.99 -13.23 8.66
N ALA A 30 7.02 -13.46 9.55
CA ALA A 30 7.19 -14.35 10.70
C ALA A 30 7.52 -15.80 10.29
N LYS A 31 7.02 -16.24 9.12
CA LYS A 31 7.33 -17.56 8.53
C LYS A 31 8.62 -17.58 7.71
N GLY A 32 9.34 -16.45 7.61
CA GLY A 32 10.57 -16.31 6.82
C GLY A 32 10.37 -16.42 5.30
N LEU A 33 9.14 -16.23 4.81
CA LEU A 33 8.83 -16.36 3.39
C LEU A 33 9.22 -15.11 2.59
N ILE A 34 9.23 -13.95 3.25
CA ILE A 34 9.69 -12.65 2.75
C ILE A 34 10.37 -11.90 3.90
N ASP A 35 11.07 -10.81 3.60
CA ASP A 35 11.51 -9.82 4.57
C ASP A 35 10.77 -8.48 4.37
N SER A 36 11.05 -7.48 5.22
CA SER A 36 10.42 -6.16 5.11
C SER A 36 10.80 -5.39 3.83
N LYS A 37 11.91 -5.76 3.17
CA LYS A 37 12.34 -5.17 1.89
C LYS A 37 11.56 -5.72 0.70
N HIS A 38 10.76 -6.77 0.89
CA HIS A 38 9.80 -7.25 -0.11
C HIS A 38 8.72 -6.21 -0.44
N ILE A 39 8.47 -5.24 0.47
CA ILE A 39 7.66 -4.06 0.18
C ILE A 39 8.48 -3.11 -0.70
N LEU A 40 8.05 -2.91 -1.95
CA LEU A 40 8.79 -2.10 -2.93
C LEU A 40 8.63 -0.60 -2.66
N ALA A 41 7.41 -0.13 -2.41
CA ALA A 41 7.12 1.26 -2.07
C ALA A 41 5.83 1.40 -1.26
N ASP A 42 5.74 2.46 -0.45
CA ASP A 42 4.46 2.98 0.03
C ASP A 42 3.81 3.98 -0.93
N LEU A 43 2.57 4.36 -0.62
CA LEU A 43 1.78 5.27 -1.44
C LEU A 43 2.44 6.64 -1.61
N GLY A 44 3.14 7.15 -0.59
CA GLY A 44 3.84 8.43 -0.66
C GLY A 44 5.01 8.37 -1.62
N GLU A 45 5.83 7.32 -1.52
CA GLU A 45 6.94 7.06 -2.44
C GLU A 45 6.46 6.90 -3.89
N MET A 46 5.35 6.17 -4.09
CA MET A 46 4.73 5.97 -5.40
C MET A 46 4.24 7.27 -6.04
N VAL A 47 3.53 8.11 -5.27
CA VAL A 47 3.01 9.40 -5.75
C VAL A 47 4.14 10.38 -6.05
N ALA A 48 5.21 10.36 -5.25
CA ALA A 48 6.36 11.23 -5.47
C ALA A 48 7.19 10.84 -6.72
N ASN A 49 7.23 9.54 -7.07
CA ASN A 49 8.05 9.03 -8.18
C ASN A 49 7.28 8.05 -9.10
N PRO A 50 6.19 8.47 -9.77
CA PRO A 50 5.27 7.56 -10.46
C PRO A 50 5.91 6.82 -11.65
N ALA A 51 6.90 7.43 -12.31
CA ALA A 51 7.63 6.77 -13.40
C ALA A 51 8.50 5.60 -12.91
N HIS A 52 9.05 5.70 -11.69
CA HIS A 52 9.92 4.68 -11.12
C HIS A 52 9.13 3.44 -10.68
N PHE A 53 7.90 3.64 -10.18
CA PHE A 53 7.02 2.56 -9.69
C PHE A 53 5.94 2.18 -10.70
N SER A 54 6.18 2.41 -11.98
CA SER A 54 5.24 2.07 -13.05
C SER A 54 5.11 0.55 -13.24
N ARG A 55 3.96 0.09 -13.75
CA ARG A 55 3.73 -1.33 -14.04
C ARG A 55 4.24 -1.64 -15.44
N ASP A 56 5.48 -2.12 -15.54
CA ASP A 56 6.17 -2.43 -16.79
C ASP A 56 6.15 -3.92 -17.16
N ASP A 57 6.15 -4.81 -16.17
CA ASP A 57 6.04 -6.25 -16.39
C ASP A 57 4.58 -6.73 -16.45
N LYS A 58 4.13 -7.07 -17.67
CA LYS A 58 2.79 -7.62 -17.95
C LYS A 58 2.53 -8.99 -17.32
N LYS A 59 3.57 -9.73 -16.92
CA LYS A 59 3.46 -11.06 -16.31
C LYS A 59 3.53 -11.01 -14.78
N ALA A 60 3.98 -9.89 -14.20
CA ALA A 60 4.05 -9.73 -12.76
C ALA A 60 2.68 -9.45 -12.14
N THR A 61 2.36 -10.21 -11.09
CA THR A 61 1.25 -9.89 -10.19
C THR A 61 1.66 -8.71 -9.32
N THR A 62 0.83 -7.67 -9.27
CA THR A 62 1.03 -6.51 -8.40
C THR A 62 -0.04 -6.53 -7.32
N VAL A 63 0.37 -6.36 -6.07
CA VAL A 63 -0.53 -6.25 -4.93
C VAL A 63 -0.30 -4.91 -4.26
N PHE A 64 -1.39 -4.15 -4.08
CA PHE A 64 -1.40 -2.99 -3.20
C PHE A 64 -2.13 -3.37 -1.91
N LYS A 65 -1.41 -3.40 -0.79
CA LYS A 65 -1.98 -3.73 0.52
C LYS A 65 -2.27 -2.46 1.30
N SER A 66 -3.54 -2.28 1.68
CA SER A 66 -3.99 -1.22 2.56
C SER A 66 -4.44 -1.78 3.91
N VAL A 67 -4.09 -1.10 4.99
CA VAL A 67 -4.64 -1.29 6.35
C VAL A 67 -5.42 -0.06 6.82
N GLY A 68 -5.42 1.02 6.03
CA GLY A 68 -6.12 2.27 6.30
C GLY A 68 -5.23 3.30 6.99
N PHE A 69 -5.35 4.56 6.54
CA PHE A 69 -4.70 5.72 7.13
C PHE A 69 -5.74 6.80 7.44
N ALA A 70 -5.88 7.16 8.71
CA ALA A 70 -6.93 8.07 9.19
C ALA A 70 -6.95 9.44 8.50
N ALA A 71 -5.81 9.94 8.00
CA ALA A 71 -5.82 11.23 7.31
C ALA A 71 -6.56 11.15 5.96
N LEU A 72 -6.67 9.98 5.32
CA LEU A 72 -7.47 9.84 4.11
C LEU A 72 -8.96 10.10 4.39
N ASP A 73 -9.44 9.67 5.56
CA ASP A 73 -10.82 9.95 5.99
C ASP A 73 -11.03 11.44 6.23
N LEU A 74 -10.06 12.12 6.88
CA LEU A 74 -10.14 13.57 7.12
C LEU A 74 -10.11 14.37 5.81
N ILE A 75 -9.23 14.02 4.87
CA ILE A 75 -9.17 14.66 3.55
C ILE A 75 -10.48 14.45 2.80
N ALA A 76 -11.06 13.24 2.86
CA ALA A 76 -12.35 12.97 2.22
C ALA A 76 -13.47 13.84 2.82
N VAL A 77 -13.49 14.02 4.15
CA VAL A 77 -14.45 14.90 4.83
C VAL A 77 -14.25 16.36 4.41
N GLU A 78 -13.01 16.84 4.38
CA GLU A 78 -12.68 18.20 3.94
C GLU A 78 -13.18 18.47 2.52
N LEU A 79 -12.88 17.58 1.57
CA LEU A 79 -13.34 17.69 0.18
C LEU A 79 -14.87 17.73 0.06
N ILE A 80 -15.58 16.95 0.87
CA ILE A 80 -17.05 16.98 0.92
C ILE A 80 -17.52 18.34 1.43
N LEU A 81 -16.97 18.83 2.53
CA LEU A 81 -17.35 20.13 3.11
C LEU A 81 -17.07 21.31 2.16
N GLU A 82 -15.94 21.30 1.45
CA GLU A 82 -15.60 22.29 0.42
C GLU A 82 -16.59 22.26 -0.76
N SER A 83 -16.97 21.05 -1.20
CA SER A 83 -17.94 20.91 -2.29
C SER A 83 -19.35 21.42 -1.92
N MET A 84 -19.71 21.35 -0.64
CA MET A 84 -21.00 21.82 -0.13
C MET A 84 -21.03 23.33 0.13
N SER A 85 -19.89 23.95 0.41
CA SER A 85 -19.77 25.39 0.66
C SER A 85 -19.63 26.23 -0.62
N SER A 86 -19.49 25.57 -1.78
CA SER A 86 -19.45 26.20 -3.10
C SER A 86 -20.83 26.33 -3.76
N PHE A 87 -21.93 26.13 -3.01
CA PHE A 87 -23.33 26.33 -3.43
C PHE A 87 -23.97 27.56 -2.77
#